data_AF-A0A3B4FGW8-F1
#
_entry.id   AF-A0A3B4FGW8-F1
#
_cell.length_a   1.000
_cell.length_b   1.000
_cell.length_c   1.000
_cell.angle_alpha   90.00
_cell.angle_beta   90.00
_cell.angle_gamma   90.00
#
_symmetry.space_group_name_H-M   'P 1'
#
loop_
_entity.id
_entity.type
_entity.pdbx_description
1 polymer ?
#
loop_
_entity_poly.entity_id
_entity_poly.type
_entity_poly.pdbx_seq_one_letter_code
_entity_poly.pdbx_strand_id
1 'polypeptide(L)'
;LFVYFILCFCFLIFLQCHFSFVFYSIDVNLTCEAPNNNNIIIVEWSRTDLGEEYVLFYRDGHFLPDDQHPSFKNRVDLQDRQMKDGDVSLILKDVTINDTGTYECRICLSESATESQQFLLNSA
;
A
#
# COMPACT_ATOMS: atom_id res chain seq x y z
N LEU A 1 -37.45 -15.15 26.44
CA LEU A 1 -37.22 -16.00 25.24
C LEU A 1 -37.12 -15.17 23.95
N PHE A 2 -38.15 -14.38 23.61
CA PHE A 2 -38.16 -13.55 22.40
C PHE A 2 -37.00 -12.52 22.31
N VAL A 3 -36.73 -11.81 23.41
CA VAL A 3 -35.60 -10.85 23.49
C VAL A 3 -34.24 -11.54 23.29
N TYR A 4 -34.07 -12.74 23.84
CA TYR A 4 -32.84 -13.53 23.66
C TYR A 4 -32.65 -13.98 22.21
N PHE A 5 -33.74 -14.35 21.53
CA PHE A 5 -33.69 -14.72 20.11
C PHE A 5 -33.26 -13.53 19.24
N ILE A 6 -33.77 -12.33 19.52
CA ILE A 6 -33.36 -11.10 18.82
C ILE A 6 -31.89 -10.78 19.10
N LEU A 7 -31.45 -10.81 20.36
CA LEU A 7 -30.05 -10.55 20.72
C LEU A 7 -29.09 -11.57 20.08
N CYS A 8 -29.47 -12.85 20.07
CA CYS A 8 -28.71 -13.92 19.41
C CYS A 8 -28.65 -13.69 17.89
N PHE A 9 -29.77 -13.35 17.25
CA PHE A 9 -29.81 -13.05 15.82
C PHE A 9 -28.98 -11.81 15.47
N CYS A 10 -29.05 -10.74 16.27
CA CYS A 10 -28.21 -9.55 16.11
C CYS A 10 -26.71 -9.87 16.28
N PHE A 11 -26.35 -10.71 17.26
CA PHE A 11 -24.97 -11.15 17.46
C PHE A 11 -24.47 -12.02 16.31
N LEU A 12 -25.30 -12.93 15.79
CA LEU A 12 -24.97 -13.74 14.62
C LEU A 12 -24.82 -12.88 13.37
N ILE A 13 -25.69 -11.89 13.15
CA ILE A 13 -25.54 -10.91 12.07
C ILE A 13 -24.24 -10.11 12.24
N PHE A 14 -23.93 -9.65 13.45
CA PHE A 14 -22.71 -8.90 13.73
C PHE A 14 -21.46 -9.75 13.47
N LEU A 15 -21.45 -11.00 13.93
CA LEU A 15 -20.35 -11.94 13.73
C LEU A 15 -20.19 -12.30 12.25
N GLN A 16 -21.29 -12.49 11.52
CA GLN A 16 -21.29 -12.73 10.08
C GLN A 16 -20.82 -11.49 9.29
N CYS A 17 -21.22 -10.29 9.70
CA CYS A 17 -20.81 -9.03 9.05
C CYS A 17 -19.32 -8.75 9.29
N HIS A 18 -18.84 -8.93 10.51
CA HIS A 18 -17.43 -8.82 10.86
C HIS A 18 -16.59 -9.87 10.12
N PHE A 19 -17.05 -11.12 10.06
CA PHE A 19 -16.39 -12.19 9.33
C PHE A 19 -16.30 -11.82 7.83
N SER A 20 -17.41 -11.50 7.17
CA SER A 20 -17.41 -11.07 5.77
C SER A 20 -16.51 -9.86 5.48
N PHE A 21 -16.41 -8.90 6.40
CA PHE A 21 -15.51 -7.75 6.27
C PHE A 21 -14.03 -8.17 6.29
N VAL A 22 -13.65 -9.11 7.16
CA VAL A 22 -12.28 -9.65 7.25
C VAL A 22 -11.90 -10.44 5.98
N PHE A 23 -12.85 -11.08 5.29
CA PHE A 23 -12.58 -11.81 4.03
C PHE A 23 -12.60 -10.96 2.76
N TYR A 24 -13.08 -9.71 2.82
CA TYR A 24 -13.05 -8.76 1.69
C TYR A 24 -11.86 -7.79 1.78
N SER A 25 -10.77 -8.18 2.42
CA SER A 25 -9.52 -7.45 2.25
C SER A 25 -8.89 -7.88 0.92
N ILE A 26 -8.92 -6.99 -0.06
CA ILE A 26 -8.24 -7.18 -1.34
C ILE A 26 -6.91 -6.43 -1.25
N ASP A 27 -5.82 -7.16 -1.41
CA ASP A 27 -4.50 -6.59 -1.56
C ASP A 27 -4.22 -6.33 -3.04
N VAL A 28 -3.54 -5.22 -3.33
CA VAL A 28 -3.11 -4.86 -4.68
C VAL A 28 -1.60 -4.74 -4.72
N ASN A 29 -1.00 -5.22 -5.81
CA ASN A 29 0.42 -5.02 -6.09
C ASN A 29 0.58 -4.02 -7.24
N LEU A 30 1.28 -2.90 -6.98
CA LEU A 30 1.65 -1.92 -8.00
C LEU A 30 3.09 -2.20 -8.44
N THR A 31 3.24 -2.75 -9.65
CA THR A 31 4.54 -3.20 -10.15
C THR A 31 5.42 -2.04 -10.55
N CYS A 32 6.62 -1.92 -9.95
CA CYS A 32 7.60 -0.91 -10.33
C CYS A 32 9.00 -1.53 -10.31
N GLU A 33 9.75 -1.33 -11.39
CA GLU A 33 11.07 -1.94 -11.58
C GLU A 33 12.12 -0.90 -11.97
N ALA A 34 13.32 -1.01 -11.40
CA ALA A 34 14.46 -0.19 -11.80
C ALA A 34 15.08 -0.72 -13.11
N PRO A 35 15.44 0.16 -14.08
CA PRO A 35 15.91 -0.26 -15.39
C PRO A 35 17.31 -0.90 -15.40
N ASN A 36 18.11 -0.69 -14.37
CA ASN A 36 19.46 -1.26 -14.21
C ASN A 36 19.60 -1.86 -12.81
N ASN A 37 20.39 -2.93 -12.68
CA ASN A 37 20.76 -3.55 -11.39
C ASN A 37 21.71 -2.68 -10.54
N ASN A 38 21.62 -1.36 -10.72
CA ASN A 38 22.36 -0.35 -10.00
C ASN A 38 21.85 -0.28 -8.55
N ASN A 39 22.72 0.15 -7.65
CA ASN A 39 22.37 0.22 -6.24
C ASN A 39 21.25 1.26 -6.01
N ILE A 40 20.05 0.78 -5.67
CA ILE A 40 18.90 1.59 -5.31
C ILE A 40 19.13 2.14 -3.91
N ILE A 41 19.12 3.47 -3.77
CA ILE A 41 19.32 4.13 -2.47
C ILE A 41 17.98 4.52 -1.85
N ILE A 42 17.06 5.03 -2.68
CA ILE A 42 15.77 5.54 -2.25
C ILE A 42 14.68 4.97 -3.14
N VAL A 43 13.59 4.53 -2.51
CA VAL A 43 12.31 4.27 -3.16
C VAL A 43 11.26 5.11 -2.45
N GLU A 44 10.56 5.93 -3.23
CA GLU A 44 9.44 6.73 -2.78
C GLU A 44 8.21 6.33 -3.59
N TRP A 45 7.17 5.91 -2.88
CA TRP A 45 5.83 5.83 -3.42
C TRP A 45 5.02 7.01 -2.90
N SER A 46 4.44 7.77 -3.80
CA SER A 46 3.56 8.90 -3.49
C SER A 46 2.24 8.78 -4.25
N ARG A 47 1.27 9.62 -3.89
CA ARG A 47 0.00 9.74 -4.61
C ARG A 47 -0.17 11.20 -5.00
N THR A 48 -0.54 11.45 -6.26
CA THR A 48 -0.49 12.80 -6.84
C THR A 48 -1.44 13.81 -6.18
N ASP A 49 -2.45 13.34 -5.46
CA ASP A 49 -3.46 14.13 -4.76
C ASP A 49 -3.15 14.37 -3.26
N LEU A 50 -2.07 13.80 -2.72
CA LEU A 50 -1.70 13.88 -1.30
C LEU A 50 -0.60 14.92 -0.98
N GLY A 51 -0.14 15.66 -1.98
CA GLY A 51 0.87 16.70 -1.79
C GLY A 51 2.25 16.12 -1.45
N GLU A 52 2.83 16.55 -0.33
CA GLU A 52 4.17 16.15 0.11
C GLU A 52 4.19 14.85 0.94
N GLU A 53 3.02 14.36 1.37
CA GLU A 53 2.94 13.12 2.15
C GLU A 53 3.13 11.90 1.24
N TYR A 54 3.94 10.94 1.69
CA TYR A 54 4.22 9.72 0.93
C TYR A 54 3.36 8.55 1.37
N VAL A 55 3.14 7.63 0.44
CA VAL A 55 2.52 6.33 0.68
C VAL A 55 3.53 5.41 1.38
N LEU A 56 4.76 5.35 0.86
CA LEU A 56 5.86 4.57 1.41
C LEU A 56 7.18 5.25 1.08
N PHE A 57 8.06 5.40 2.06
CA PHE A 57 9.42 5.88 1.85
C PHE A 57 10.42 4.88 2.40
N TYR A 58 11.32 4.41 1.54
CA TYR A 58 12.37 3.45 1.88
C TYR A 58 13.74 4.00 1.50
N ARG A 59 14.65 4.00 2.47
CA ARG A 59 16.02 4.49 2.29
C ARG A 59 16.98 3.64 3.11
N ASP A 60 18.13 3.32 2.53
CA ASP A 60 19.24 2.65 3.21
C ASP A 60 18.81 1.38 3.99
N GLY A 61 17.88 0.61 3.43
CA GLY A 61 17.38 -0.63 4.03
C GLY A 61 16.25 -0.47 5.06
N HIS A 62 15.71 0.73 5.24
CA HIS A 62 14.74 1.04 6.30
C HIS A 62 13.53 1.82 5.77
N PHE A 63 12.35 1.53 6.32
CA PHE A 63 11.18 2.39 6.17
C PHE A 63 11.31 3.62 7.05
N LEU A 64 11.07 4.80 6.48
CA LEU A 64 10.98 6.05 7.23
C LEU A 64 9.50 6.43 7.32
N PRO A 65 8.92 6.55 8.53
CA PRO A 65 7.48 6.80 8.71
C PRO A 65 7.12 8.28 8.95
N ASP A 66 8.11 9.18 9.00
CA ASP A 66 7.97 10.56 9.51
C ASP A 66 6.85 11.35 8.82
N ASP A 67 6.81 11.34 7.48
CA ASP A 67 5.79 12.03 6.65
C ASP A 67 4.91 11.02 5.88
N GLN A 68 4.76 9.81 6.43
CA GLN A 68 3.86 8.81 5.86
C GLN A 68 2.41 9.23 6.04
N HIS A 69 1.67 9.31 4.94
CA HIS A 69 0.25 9.67 4.97
C HIS A 69 -0.53 8.67 5.87
N PRO A 70 -1.34 9.14 6.85
CA PRO A 70 -1.96 8.29 7.86
C PRO A 70 -2.79 7.12 7.33
N SER A 71 -3.45 7.27 6.18
CA SER A 71 -4.29 6.21 5.58
C SER A 71 -3.51 4.97 5.10
N PHE A 72 -2.19 5.07 4.96
CA PHE A 72 -1.33 3.98 4.46
C PHE A 72 -0.53 3.30 5.58
N LYS A 73 -0.58 3.83 6.81
CA LYS A 73 0.12 3.24 7.95
C LYS A 73 -0.34 1.79 8.19
N ASN A 74 0.64 0.89 8.32
CA ASN A 74 0.44 -0.56 8.46
C ASN A 74 -0.27 -1.26 7.28
N ARG A 75 -0.51 -0.56 6.17
CA ARG A 75 -1.17 -1.09 4.99
C ARG A 75 -0.25 -1.26 3.79
N VAL A 76 1.00 -0.82 3.89
CA VAL A 76 1.95 -0.86 2.78
C VAL A 76 3.21 -1.65 3.10
N ASP A 77 3.77 -2.30 2.09
CA ASP A 77 5.08 -2.96 2.13
C ASP A 77 5.70 -2.99 0.73
N LEU A 78 6.99 -3.31 0.63
CA LEU A 78 7.63 -3.64 -0.64
C LEU A 78 7.47 -5.14 -0.92
N GLN A 79 7.20 -5.48 -2.19
CA GLN A 79 7.08 -6.86 -2.66
C GLN A 79 8.38 -7.66 -2.42
N ASP A 80 9.53 -7.05 -2.71
CA ASP A 80 10.84 -7.55 -2.29
C ASP A 80 11.65 -6.45 -1.59
N ARG A 81 11.85 -6.58 -0.28
CA ARG A 81 12.68 -5.65 0.50
C ARG A 81 14.17 -5.75 0.19
N GLN A 82 14.61 -6.85 -0.44
CA GLN A 82 15.96 -6.98 -0.98
C GLN A 82 16.09 -6.29 -2.35
N MET A 83 14.97 -5.90 -2.97
CA MET A 83 14.91 -5.23 -4.27
C MET A 83 15.70 -5.97 -5.36
N LYS A 84 15.61 -7.31 -5.36
CA LYS A 84 16.33 -8.12 -6.35
C LYS A 84 15.82 -7.80 -7.74
N ASP A 85 16.73 -7.80 -8.69
CA ASP A 85 16.45 -7.51 -10.10
C ASP A 85 15.78 -6.12 -10.31
N GLY A 86 15.86 -5.24 -9.32
CA GLY A 86 15.26 -3.91 -9.36
C GLY A 86 13.77 -3.87 -8.98
N ASP A 87 13.18 -4.96 -8.47
CA ASP A 87 11.76 -4.98 -8.06
C ASP A 87 11.53 -4.13 -6.81
N VAL A 88 10.79 -3.03 -6.98
CA VAL A 88 10.39 -2.10 -5.92
C VAL A 88 8.87 -1.95 -5.86
N SER A 89 8.16 -3.00 -6.28
CA SER A 89 6.71 -3.03 -6.32
C SER A 89 6.09 -2.83 -4.94
N LEU A 90 5.00 -2.07 -4.89
CA LEU A 90 4.26 -1.75 -3.67
C LEU A 90 3.13 -2.74 -3.44
N ILE A 91 3.10 -3.38 -2.28
CA ILE A 91 1.92 -4.09 -1.77
C ILE A 91 1.08 -3.09 -0.98
N LEU A 92 -0.16 -2.86 -1.40
CA LEU A 92 -1.17 -2.11 -0.65
C LEU A 92 -2.27 -3.07 -0.17
N LYS A 93 -2.45 -3.13 1.15
CA LYS A 93 -3.37 -4.05 1.83
C LYS A 93 -4.71 -3.40 2.15
N ASP A 94 -5.74 -4.24 2.31
CA ASP A 94 -7.08 -3.81 2.73
C ASP A 94 -7.64 -2.68 1.84
N VAL A 95 -7.48 -2.79 0.51
CA VAL A 95 -7.81 -1.70 -0.43
C VAL A 95 -9.30 -1.31 -0.33
N THR A 96 -9.54 -0.01 -0.29
CA THR A 96 -10.84 0.64 -0.19
C THR A 96 -11.06 1.61 -1.34
N ILE A 97 -12.29 2.08 -1.55
CA ILE A 97 -12.61 3.12 -2.55
C ILE A 97 -11.79 4.41 -2.36
N ASN A 98 -11.32 4.71 -1.14
CA ASN A 98 -10.52 5.90 -0.84
C ASN A 98 -9.06 5.78 -1.30
N ASP A 99 -8.64 4.58 -1.69
CA ASP A 99 -7.31 4.32 -2.22
C ASP A 99 -7.25 4.51 -3.74
N THR A 100 -8.38 4.80 -4.41
CA THR A 100 -8.40 5.16 -5.84
C THR A 100 -7.58 6.43 -6.08
N GLY A 101 -6.72 6.41 -7.10
CA GLY A 101 -5.89 7.54 -7.45
C GLY A 101 -4.69 7.17 -8.32
N THR A 102 -3.88 8.18 -8.64
CA THR A 102 -2.62 8.00 -9.37
C THR A 102 -1.47 7.89 -8.37
N TYR A 103 -0.81 6.75 -8.38
CA TYR A 103 0.37 6.47 -7.59
C TYR A 103 1.62 6.72 -8.44
N GLU A 104 2.67 7.26 -7.83
CA GLU A 104 3.95 7.49 -8.46
C GLU A 104 5.04 6.75 -7.68
N CYS A 105 5.79 5.92 -8.40
CA CYS A 105 7.00 5.27 -7.92
C CYS A 105 8.20 6.09 -8.38
N ARG A 106 9.01 6.60 -7.45
CA ARG A 106 10.29 7.28 -7.73
C ARG A 106 11.44 6.47 -7.16
N ILE A 107 12.43 6.19 -8.01
CA ILE A 107 13.60 5.39 -7.67
C ILE A 107 14.84 6.27 -7.82
N CYS A 108 15.62 6.43 -6.76
CA CYS A 108 16.91 7.13 -6.84
C CYS A 108 18.05 6.12 -6.76
N LEU A 109 18.88 6.12 -7.80
CA LEU A 109 20.07 5.28 -7.91
C LEU A 109 21.31 6.04 -7.44
N SER A 110 22.32 5.31 -6.96
CA SER A 110 23.60 5.87 -6.52
C SER A 110 24.34 6.73 -7.56
N GLU A 111 24.11 6.51 -8.85
CA GLU A 111 24.71 7.28 -9.95
C GLU A 111 23.88 8.53 -10.32
N SER A 112 22.98 8.99 -9.45
CA SER A 112 22.11 10.17 -9.63
C SER A 112 21.07 10.05 -10.76
N ALA A 113 20.84 8.84 -11.28
CA ALA A 113 19.69 8.57 -12.13
C ALA A 113 18.44 8.43 -11.25
N THR A 114 17.42 9.22 -11.58
CA THR A 114 16.09 9.12 -10.98
C THR A 114 15.13 8.56 -12.03
N GLU A 115 14.45 7.48 -11.69
CA GLU A 115 13.38 6.90 -12.50
C GLU A 115 12.02 7.22 -11.86
N SER A 116 11.01 7.52 -12.67
CA SER A 116 9.63 7.73 -12.20
C SER A 116 8.63 6.98 -13.07
N GLN A 117 7.69 6.28 -12.44
CA GLN A 117 6.63 5.51 -13.08
C GLN A 117 5.28 5.80 -12.39
N GLN A 118 4.21 5.97 -13.19
CA GLN A 118 2.88 6.29 -12.68
C GLN A 118 1.89 5.14 -12.92
N PHE A 119 1.00 4.92 -11.94
CA PHE A 119 0.02 3.85 -11.94
C PHE A 119 -1.35 4.39 -11.53
N LEU A 120 -2.37 4.13 -12.36
CA LEU A 120 -3.74 4.44 -12.01
C LEU A 120 -4.38 3.25 -11.27
N LEU A 121 -4.67 3.42 -9.99
CA LEU A 121 -5.41 2.44 -9.21
C LEU A 121 -6.89 2.83 -9.20
N ASN A 122 -7.74 1.94 -9.73
CA ASN A 122 -9.19 2.06 -9.67
C ASN A 122 -9.72 1.02 -8.68
N SER A 123 -10.01 1.41 -7.44
CA SER A 123 -10.68 0.56 -6.46
C SER A 123 -12.20 0.71 -6.64
N ALA A 124 -12.87 -0.41 -6.94
CA ALA A 124 -14.30 -0.49 -7.24
C ALA A 124 -15.16 -0.70 -5.98
#